data_AF-A0A1W6PP10-F1
#
_entry.id   AF-A0A1W6PP10-F1
#
_cell.length_a   1.000
_cell.length_b   1.000
_cell.length_c   1.000
_cell.angle_alpha   90.00
_cell.angle_beta   90.00
_cell.angle_gamma   90.00
#
_symmetry.space_group_name_H-M   'P 1'
#
loop_
_entity.id
_entity.type
_entity.pdbx_description
1 polymer ?
#
loop_
_entity_poly.entity_id
_entity_poly.type
_entity_poly.pdbx_seq_one_letter_code
_entity_poly.pdbx_strand_id
1 'polypeptide(L)'
;MTTSFPQGKNYVISLGVPYERFQRIIDEQQLPPEWSPVLIDQEGKIVARRLNPKKFIGAKAANPQFKNQASLDITYDGRELEGFKTANARSRSEKFGWTAAVAVPRSLLLQEFLGPAAFAALTGFFVCLAALGTIGLLVSRLIRDVRVLSKAAEQLSERQVVQAGAMHITELKGVATEIQHGAND
;
A
#
# COMPACT_ATOMS: atom_id res chain seq x y z
N MET A 1 -50.01 51.06 -5.77
CA MET A 1 -51.09 50.06 -5.82
C MET A 1 -50.90 49.08 -4.67
N THR A 2 -51.75 49.18 -3.67
CA THR A 2 -51.69 48.42 -2.41
C THR A 2 -52.75 47.32 -2.47
N THR A 3 -52.33 46.07 -2.72
CA THR A 3 -53.25 44.92 -2.64
C THR A 3 -53.30 44.45 -1.19
N SER A 4 -54.40 44.81 -0.50
CA SER A 4 -54.77 44.30 0.81
C SER A 4 -55.30 42.86 0.67
N PHE A 5 -54.68 41.90 1.37
CA PHE A 5 -55.19 40.53 1.48
C PHE A 5 -56.09 40.41 2.72
N PRO A 6 -57.34 39.94 2.61
CA PRO A 6 -58.23 39.81 3.76
C PRO A 6 -57.88 38.57 4.60
N GLN A 7 -57.85 38.78 5.93
CA GLN A 7 -57.90 37.79 7.02
C GLN A 7 -57.00 36.54 6.93
N GLY A 8 -55.82 36.64 7.55
CA GLY A 8 -55.40 35.74 8.63
C GLY A 8 -55.30 34.22 8.39
N LYS A 9 -55.02 33.76 7.16
CA LYS A 9 -54.69 32.35 6.92
C LYS A 9 -53.19 32.18 6.70
N ASN A 10 -52.56 31.39 7.58
CA ASN A 10 -51.18 30.96 7.42
C ASN A 10 -51.13 29.85 6.37
N TYR A 11 -50.40 30.09 5.29
CA TYR A 11 -50.11 29.08 4.27
C TYR A 11 -48.70 28.53 4.50
N VAL A 12 -48.58 27.20 4.59
CA VAL A 12 -47.29 26.52 4.62
C VAL A 12 -47.03 25.95 3.24
N ILE A 13 -45.89 26.31 2.65
CA ILE A 13 -45.40 25.69 1.43
C ILE A 13 -44.46 24.56 1.86
N SER A 14 -44.80 23.33 1.50
CA SER A 14 -43.96 22.16 1.71
C SER A 14 -43.38 21.71 0.37
N LEU A 15 -42.05 21.64 0.28
CA LEU A 15 -41.34 21.11 -0.87
C LEU A 15 -40.67 19.78 -0.48
N GLY A 16 -41.13 18.69 -1.09
CA GLY A 16 -40.50 17.37 -0.95
C GLY A 16 -39.42 17.17 -2.02
N VAL A 17 -38.20 16.85 -1.60
CA VAL A 17 -37.15 16.40 -2.52
C VAL A 17 -37.06 14.87 -2.46
N PRO A 18 -37.25 14.15 -3.57
CA PRO A 18 -37.12 12.69 -3.60
C PRO A 18 -35.69 12.25 -3.26
N TYR A 19 -35.57 11.17 -2.50
CA TYR A 19 -34.27 10.67 -2.01
C TYR A 19 -33.36 10.22 -3.16
N GLU A 20 -33.95 9.83 -4.29
CA GLU A 20 -33.29 9.37 -5.50
C GLU A 20 -32.33 10.41 -6.06
N ARG A 21 -32.59 11.71 -5.86
CA ARG A 21 -31.65 12.76 -6.25
C ARG A 21 -30.35 12.68 -5.45
N PHE A 22 -30.43 12.39 -4.17
CA PHE A 22 -29.25 12.23 -3.31
C PHE A 22 -28.53 10.91 -3.58
N GLN A 23 -29.28 9.85 -3.88
CA GLN A 23 -28.71 8.57 -4.29
C GLN A 23 -27.88 8.71 -5.56
N ARG A 24 -28.37 9.46 -6.55
CA ARG A 24 -27.64 9.75 -7.79
C ARG A 24 -26.29 10.42 -7.54
N ILE A 25 -26.19 11.34 -6.59
CA ILE A 25 -24.92 11.99 -6.22
C ILE A 25 -23.90 10.95 -5.75
N ILE A 26 -24.34 9.99 -4.91
CA ILE A 26 -23.50 8.89 -4.41
C ILE A 26 -23.07 7.98 -5.57
N ASP A 27 -23.98 7.64 -6.47
CA ASP A 27 -23.72 6.73 -7.58
C ASP A 27 -22.75 7.36 -8.60
N GLU A 28 -22.84 8.67 -8.82
CA GLU A 28 -21.95 9.44 -9.71
C GLU A 28 -20.51 9.59 -9.18
N GLN A 29 -20.25 9.35 -7.89
CA GLN A 29 -18.87 9.42 -7.34
C GLN A 29 -17.98 8.26 -7.82
N GLN A 30 -18.53 7.24 -8.48
CA GLN A 30 -17.79 6.06 -9.00
C GLN A 30 -16.85 5.41 -7.97
N LEU A 31 -17.23 5.43 -6.69
CA LEU A 31 -16.43 4.83 -5.62
C LEU A 31 -16.32 3.32 -5.81
N PRO A 32 -15.19 2.69 -5.39
CA PRO A 32 -15.01 1.24 -5.45
C PRO A 32 -16.22 0.47 -4.90
N PRO A 33 -16.60 -0.68 -5.48
CA PRO A 33 -17.78 -1.44 -5.05
C PRO A 33 -17.80 -1.80 -3.56
N GLU A 34 -16.62 -2.04 -3.00
CA GLU A 34 -16.40 -2.42 -1.60
C GLU A 34 -16.62 -1.24 -0.64
N TRP A 35 -16.59 -0.01 -1.15
CA TRP A 35 -16.81 1.20 -0.37
C TRP A 35 -18.31 1.46 -0.21
N SER A 36 -18.70 1.77 1.01
CA SER A 36 -20.09 1.98 1.41
C SER A 36 -20.32 3.45 1.79
N PRO A 37 -20.61 4.33 0.81
CA PRO A 37 -20.99 5.72 1.07
C PRO A 37 -22.39 5.82 1.68
N VAL A 38 -22.56 6.80 2.56
CA VAL A 38 -23.82 7.15 3.22
C VAL A 38 -23.94 8.67 3.39
N LEU A 39 -25.14 9.19 3.19
CA LEU A 39 -25.52 10.57 3.46
C LEU A 39 -26.57 10.60 4.56
N ILE A 40 -26.35 11.45 5.56
CA ILE A 40 -27.13 11.51 6.78
C ILE A 40 -27.60 12.95 7.00
N ASP A 41 -28.88 13.13 7.32
CA ASP A 41 -29.44 14.45 7.63
C ASP A 41 -29.04 14.96 9.03
N GLN A 42 -29.47 16.17 9.35
CA GLN A 42 -29.25 16.81 10.66
C GLN A 42 -29.87 16.02 11.84
N GLU A 43 -30.90 15.21 11.59
CA GLU A 43 -31.56 14.37 12.59
C GLU A 43 -30.89 13.00 12.76
N GLY A 44 -29.84 12.71 11.98
CA GLY A 44 -29.15 11.43 12.00
C GLY A 44 -29.84 10.33 11.21
N LYS A 45 -30.78 10.68 10.31
CA LYS A 45 -31.46 9.73 9.43
C LYS A 45 -30.71 9.57 8.11
N ILE A 46 -30.68 8.35 7.60
CA ILE A 46 -30.04 8.02 6.33
C ILE A 46 -30.91 8.55 5.19
N VAL A 47 -30.37 9.46 4.38
CA VAL A 47 -31.04 10.04 3.22
C VAL A 47 -30.67 9.28 1.95
N ALA A 48 -29.41 8.86 1.83
CA ALA A 48 -28.92 8.07 0.71
C ALA A 48 -27.82 7.12 1.18
N ARG A 49 -27.75 5.93 0.58
CA ARG A 49 -26.75 4.91 0.93
C ARG A 49 -26.61 3.93 -0.23
N ARG A 50 -25.40 3.47 -0.53
CA ARG A 50 -25.21 2.43 -1.55
C ARG A 50 -25.60 1.04 -1.06
N LEU A 51 -25.22 0.68 0.16
CA LEU A 51 -25.46 -0.66 0.72
C LEU A 51 -26.87 -0.78 1.32
N ASN A 52 -27.66 -1.73 0.81
CA ASN A 52 -29.02 -2.02 1.26
C ASN A 52 -29.96 -0.78 1.37
N PRO A 53 -30.03 0.11 0.36
CA PRO A 53 -30.77 1.37 0.42
C PRO A 53 -32.25 1.17 0.80
N LYS A 54 -32.90 0.17 0.18
CA LYS A 54 -34.32 -0.15 0.40
C LYS A 54 -34.67 -0.46 1.86
N LYS A 55 -33.69 -0.89 2.66
CA LYS A 55 -33.87 -1.30 4.06
C LYS A 55 -33.59 -0.16 5.04
N PHE A 56 -32.69 0.76 4.70
CA PHE A 56 -32.11 1.69 5.67
C PHE A 56 -32.35 3.17 5.36
N ILE A 57 -32.83 3.54 4.18
CA ILE A 57 -33.25 4.91 3.92
C ILE A 57 -34.39 5.29 4.87
N GLY A 58 -34.27 6.45 5.52
CA GLY A 58 -35.16 6.94 6.57
C GLY A 58 -34.87 6.38 7.98
N ALA A 59 -34.07 5.32 8.11
CA ALA A 59 -33.65 4.78 9.40
C ALA A 59 -32.56 5.65 10.04
N LYS A 60 -32.43 5.58 11.37
CA LYS A 60 -31.31 6.20 12.08
C LYS A 60 -30.00 5.49 11.74
N ALA A 61 -28.95 6.27 11.50
CA ALA A 61 -27.62 5.72 11.31
C ALA A 61 -27.13 4.99 12.58
N ALA A 62 -26.35 3.92 12.40
CA ALA A 62 -25.88 3.07 13.50
C ALA A 62 -25.05 3.82 14.55
N ASN A 63 -24.27 4.81 14.11
CA ASN A 63 -23.39 5.56 15.00
C ASN A 63 -24.04 6.89 15.44
N PRO A 64 -24.39 7.06 16.72
CA PRO A 64 -24.97 8.30 17.22
C PRO A 64 -23.99 9.48 17.19
N GLN A 65 -22.68 9.24 17.07
CA GLN A 65 -21.64 10.27 17.06
C GLN A 65 -21.60 11.09 15.76
N PHE A 66 -22.32 10.70 14.70
CA PHE A 66 -22.43 11.49 13.47
C PHE A 66 -22.98 12.92 13.70
N LYS A 67 -23.66 13.16 14.82
CA LYS A 67 -24.22 14.47 15.18
C LYS A 67 -23.25 15.40 15.89
N ASN A 68 -22.24 14.86 16.57
CA ASN A 68 -21.53 15.59 17.64
C ASN A 68 -20.05 15.86 17.33
N GLN A 69 -19.52 15.35 16.23
CA GLN A 69 -18.07 15.36 15.98
C GLN A 69 -17.78 15.82 14.56
N ALA A 70 -16.98 16.90 14.44
CA ALA A 70 -16.72 17.60 13.19
C ALA A 70 -15.59 16.97 12.35
N SER A 71 -14.83 16.03 12.91
CA SER A 71 -13.56 15.57 12.35
C SER A 71 -13.63 14.28 11.53
N LEU A 72 -12.75 14.22 10.51
CA LEU A 72 -12.32 13.01 9.81
C LEU A 72 -11.77 12.04 10.87
N ASP A 73 -12.54 11.03 11.23
CA ASP A 73 -12.12 10.05 12.25
C ASP A 73 -11.74 8.75 11.55
N ILE A 74 -10.45 8.47 11.43
CA ILE A 74 -9.96 7.36 10.62
C ILE A 74 -10.23 6.00 11.30
N THR A 75 -10.64 5.97 12.57
CA THR A 75 -10.72 4.70 13.30
C THR A 75 -11.93 4.63 14.20
N TYR A 76 -12.98 3.97 13.71
CA TYR A 76 -13.98 3.37 14.59
C TYR A 76 -13.98 1.84 14.41
N ASP A 77 -13.78 1.09 15.49
CA ASP A 77 -14.07 -0.36 15.57
C ASP A 77 -15.59 -0.62 15.64
N GLY A 78 -16.37 0.11 14.85
CA GLY A 78 -17.81 -0.06 14.78
C GLY A 78 -18.19 -1.18 13.85
N ARG A 79 -19.12 -2.01 14.29
CA ARG A 79 -19.93 -2.78 13.34
C ARG A 79 -20.65 -1.78 12.45
N GLU A 80 -20.40 -1.88 11.16
CA GLU A 80 -21.38 -1.47 10.15
C GLU A 80 -22.75 -2.09 10.53
N LEU A 81 -23.88 -1.56 10.03
CA LEU A 81 -25.20 -2.21 10.22
C LEU A 81 -25.21 -3.69 9.80
N GLU A 82 -24.24 -4.11 8.99
CA GLU A 82 -24.03 -5.48 8.49
C GLU A 82 -23.01 -6.31 9.32
N GLY A 83 -22.38 -5.75 10.36
CA GLY A 83 -21.59 -6.50 11.34
C GLY A 83 -20.07 -6.60 11.13
N PHE A 84 -19.50 -6.00 10.08
CA PHE A 84 -18.05 -6.06 9.78
C PHE A 84 -17.30 -4.79 10.22
N LYS A 85 -15.97 -4.89 10.40
CA LYS A 85 -15.10 -3.77 10.79
C LYS A 85 -14.74 -2.88 9.59
N THR A 86 -15.09 -1.60 9.66
CA THR A 86 -14.83 -0.60 8.61
C THR A 86 -14.01 0.57 9.12
N ALA A 87 -13.13 1.14 8.29
CA ALA A 87 -12.58 2.47 8.49
C ALA A 87 -13.57 3.48 7.90
N ASN A 88 -13.88 4.56 8.61
CA ASN A 88 -14.98 5.47 8.25
C ASN A 88 -14.49 6.91 8.06
N ALA A 89 -14.34 7.36 6.82
CA ALA A 89 -14.11 8.79 6.57
C ALA A 89 -15.44 9.54 6.65
N ARG A 90 -15.49 10.71 7.32
CA ARG A 90 -16.71 11.53 7.39
C ARG A 90 -16.41 13.02 7.26
N SER A 91 -17.40 13.76 6.76
CA SER A 91 -17.41 15.21 6.68
C SER A 91 -18.81 15.73 7.01
N ARG A 92 -18.90 16.76 7.87
CA ARG A 92 -20.15 17.38 8.29
C ARG A 92 -20.25 18.80 7.79
N SER A 93 -21.38 19.14 7.18
CA SER A 93 -21.71 20.51 6.81
C SER A 93 -22.10 21.30 8.06
N GLU A 94 -21.34 22.34 8.40
CA GLU A 94 -21.68 23.25 9.51
C GLU A 94 -22.97 24.03 9.22
N LYS A 95 -23.19 24.38 7.95
CA LYS A 95 -24.32 25.20 7.50
C LYS A 95 -25.67 24.47 7.56
N PHE A 96 -25.69 23.20 7.18
CA PHE A 96 -26.93 22.41 7.05
C PHE A 96 -27.01 21.25 8.04
N GLY A 97 -25.95 20.96 8.79
CA GLY A 97 -25.90 19.88 9.77
C GLY A 97 -25.82 18.47 9.18
N TRP A 98 -25.77 18.32 7.86
CA TRP A 98 -25.71 17.04 7.15
C TRP A 98 -24.31 16.42 7.23
N THR A 99 -24.25 15.10 7.25
CA THR A 99 -23.01 14.33 7.32
C THR A 99 -22.90 13.38 6.14
N ALA A 100 -21.81 13.51 5.38
CA ALA A 100 -21.40 12.52 4.39
C ALA A 100 -20.36 11.60 5.03
N ALA A 101 -20.50 10.29 4.88
CA ALA A 101 -19.54 9.32 5.36
C ALA A 101 -19.30 8.20 4.35
N VAL A 102 -18.11 7.61 4.39
CA VAL A 102 -17.70 6.48 3.55
C VAL A 102 -17.06 5.43 4.44
N ALA A 103 -17.66 4.24 4.45
CA ALA A 103 -17.11 3.08 5.14
C ALA A 103 -16.29 2.22 4.18
N VAL A 104 -15.04 1.92 4.56
CA VAL A 104 -14.10 1.09 3.79
C VAL A 104 -13.74 -0.17 4.60
N PRO A 105 -13.86 -1.39 4.04
CA PRO A 105 -13.46 -2.60 4.73
C PRO A 105 -11.96 -2.61 5.07
N ARG A 106 -11.61 -2.87 6.34
CA ARG A 106 -10.18 -2.94 6.74
C ARG A 106 -9.40 -4.05 6.06
N SER A 107 -10.06 -5.14 5.65
CA SER A 107 -9.43 -6.24 4.91
C SER A 107 -8.84 -5.78 3.57
N LEU A 108 -9.49 -4.82 2.90
CA LEU A 108 -9.02 -4.26 1.64
C LEU A 108 -7.74 -3.44 1.86
N LEU A 109 -7.74 -2.60 2.91
CA LEU A 109 -6.55 -1.82 3.29
C LEU A 109 -5.36 -2.75 3.58
N LEU A 110 -5.57 -3.80 4.37
CA LEU A 110 -4.50 -4.75 4.70
C LEU A 110 -3.96 -5.49 3.47
N GLN A 111 -4.81 -5.88 2.52
CA GLN A 111 -4.37 -6.55 1.30
C GLN A 111 -3.56 -5.63 0.37
N GLU A 112 -4.00 -4.38 0.19
CA GLU A 112 -3.29 -3.38 -0.63
C GLU A 112 -1.90 -3.05 -0.07
N PHE A 113 -1.73 -3.07 1.26
CA PHE A 113 -0.44 -2.79 1.90
C PHE A 113 0.46 -4.01 2.08
N LEU A 114 -0.08 -5.16 2.51
CA LEU A 114 0.72 -6.34 2.84
C LEU A 114 1.26 -7.06 1.60
N GLY A 115 0.52 -7.06 0.49
CA GLY A 115 0.95 -7.72 -0.75
C GLY A 115 2.27 -7.15 -1.28
N PRO A 116 2.33 -5.84 -1.60
CA PRO A 116 3.55 -5.18 -2.08
C PRO A 116 4.69 -5.22 -1.06
N ALA A 117 4.39 -5.06 0.24
CA ALA A 117 5.40 -5.11 1.29
C ALA A 117 6.04 -6.50 1.43
N ALA A 118 5.23 -7.57 1.38
CA ALA A 118 5.72 -8.94 1.41
C ALA A 118 6.54 -9.27 0.16
N PHE A 119 6.09 -8.81 -1.02
CA PHE A 119 6.85 -8.96 -2.26
C PHE A 119 8.19 -8.24 -2.17
N ALA A 120 8.21 -6.98 -1.74
CA ALA A 120 9.43 -6.19 -1.57
C ALA A 120 10.41 -6.87 -0.59
N ALA A 121 9.91 -7.35 0.55
CA ALA A 121 10.71 -8.07 1.54
C ALA A 121 11.32 -9.36 0.97
N LEU A 122 10.53 -10.15 0.21
CA LEU A 122 11.03 -11.35 -0.47
C LEU A 122 12.11 -11.02 -1.49
N THR A 123 11.89 -10.04 -2.37
CA THR A 123 12.93 -9.60 -3.32
C THR A 123 14.19 -9.13 -2.60
N GLY A 124 14.06 -8.33 -1.54
CA GLY A 124 15.21 -7.87 -0.76
C GLY A 124 15.99 -9.04 -0.14
N PHE A 125 15.29 -10.05 0.38
CA PHE A 125 15.91 -11.25 0.92
C PHE A 125 16.70 -12.03 -0.14
N PHE A 126 16.13 -12.26 -1.32
CA PHE A 126 16.82 -12.96 -2.42
C PHE A 126 18.01 -12.17 -2.97
N VAL A 127 17.90 -10.85 -3.08
CA VAL A 127 19.02 -9.99 -3.51
C VAL A 127 20.17 -10.06 -2.51
N CYS A 128 19.89 -10.00 -1.20
CA CYS A 128 20.91 -10.17 -0.16
C CYS A 128 21.59 -11.56 -0.23
N LEU A 129 20.82 -12.63 -0.42
CA LEU A 129 21.38 -13.98 -0.59
C LEU A 129 22.28 -14.08 -1.82
N ALA A 130 21.86 -13.51 -2.95
CA ALA A 130 22.67 -13.48 -4.16
C ALA A 130 23.99 -12.71 -3.94
N ALA A 131 23.92 -11.54 -3.30
CA ALA A 131 25.11 -10.75 -2.97
C ALA A 131 26.09 -11.54 -2.09
N LEU A 132 25.61 -12.14 -0.99
CA LEU A 132 26.44 -12.97 -0.12
C LEU A 132 27.04 -14.18 -0.85
N GLY A 133 26.25 -14.84 -1.71
CA GLY A 133 26.72 -15.95 -2.54
C GLY A 133 27.84 -15.55 -3.48
N THR A 134 27.70 -14.42 -4.18
CA THR A 134 28.74 -13.92 -5.10
C THR A 134 30.04 -13.57 -4.38
N ILE A 135 29.96 -12.92 -3.22
CA ILE A 135 31.12 -12.60 -2.38
C ILE A 135 31.82 -13.88 -1.91
N GLY A 136 31.06 -14.86 -1.44
CA GLY A 136 31.60 -16.16 -1.01
C GLY A 136 32.35 -16.88 -2.14
N LEU A 137 31.80 -16.88 -3.35
CA LEU A 137 32.45 -17.47 -4.52
C LEU A 137 33.74 -16.74 -4.89
N LEU A 138 33.74 -15.41 -4.91
CA LEU A 138 34.92 -14.60 -5.21
C LEU A 138 36.04 -14.83 -4.18
N VAL A 139 35.70 -14.81 -2.88
CA VAL A 139 36.66 -15.06 -1.80
C VAL A 139 37.22 -16.49 -1.90
N SER A 140 36.38 -17.48 -2.17
CA SER A 140 36.84 -18.87 -2.33
C SER A 140 37.82 -19.05 -3.50
N ARG A 141 37.62 -18.32 -4.60
CA ARG A 141 38.52 -18.30 -5.75
C ARG A 141 39.86 -17.64 -5.40
N LEU A 142 39.81 -16.45 -4.79
CA LEU A 142 41.00 -15.73 -4.34
C LEU A 142 41.87 -16.57 -3.39
N ILE A 143 41.25 -17.22 -2.40
CA ILE A 143 41.98 -18.08 -1.45
C ILE A 143 42.62 -19.28 -2.17
N ARG A 144 41.94 -19.86 -3.17
CA ARG A 144 42.48 -20.98 -3.94
C ARG A 144 43.69 -20.53 -4.77
N ASP A 145 43.58 -19.40 -5.44
CA ASP A 145 44.63 -18.85 -6.29
C ASP A 145 45.87 -18.46 -5.46
N VAL A 146 45.67 -17.83 -4.30
CA VAL A 146 46.75 -17.51 -3.36
C VAL A 146 47.44 -18.77 -2.84
N ARG A 147 46.71 -19.85 -2.53
CA ARG A 147 47.33 -21.12 -2.11
C ARG A 147 48.14 -21.78 -3.21
N VAL A 148 47.68 -21.70 -4.45
CA VAL A 148 48.42 -22.22 -5.61
C VAL A 148 49.71 -21.44 -5.82
N LEU A 149 49.66 -20.11 -5.70
CA LEU A 149 50.85 -19.25 -5.80
C LEU A 149 51.83 -19.49 -4.65
N SER A 150 51.33 -19.64 -3.42
CA SER A 150 52.16 -19.94 -2.24
C SER A 150 52.91 -21.26 -2.40
N LYS A 151 52.24 -22.30 -2.89
CA LYS A 151 52.89 -23.60 -3.16
C LYS A 151 53.91 -23.52 -4.29
N ALA A 152 53.63 -22.76 -5.35
CA ALA A 152 54.58 -22.57 -6.45
C ALA A 152 55.84 -21.82 -5.98
N ALA A 153 55.69 -20.82 -5.09
CA ALA A 153 56.81 -20.09 -4.50
C ALA A 153 57.67 -20.96 -3.57
N GLU A 154 57.06 -21.84 -2.78
CA GLU A 154 57.78 -22.84 -1.96
C GLU A 154 58.59 -23.81 -2.84
N GLN A 155 58.03 -24.28 -3.95
CA GLN A 155 58.72 -25.21 -4.86
C GLN A 155 59.88 -24.56 -5.64
N LEU A 156 59.74 -23.27 -6.00
CA LEU A 156 60.82 -22.48 -6.59
C LEU A 156 61.97 -22.24 -5.59
N SER A 157 61.63 -22.01 -4.32
CA SER A 157 62.62 -21.91 -3.21
C SER A 157 63.41 -23.20 -3.02
N GLU A 158 62.83 -24.36 -3.34
CA GLU A 158 63.47 -25.68 -3.22
C GLU A 158 64.23 -26.13 -4.49
N ARG A 159 64.36 -25.30 -5.54
CA ARG A 159 64.96 -25.64 -6.84
C ARG A 159 64.37 -26.90 -7.51
N GLN A 160 63.07 -27.16 -7.31
CA GLN A 160 62.37 -28.19 -8.07
C GLN A 160 61.65 -27.60 -9.29
N VAL A 161 61.68 -28.34 -10.41
CA VAL A 161 61.07 -27.93 -11.69
C VAL A 161 59.55 -27.93 -11.53
N VAL A 162 58.94 -26.74 -11.53
CA VAL A 162 57.49 -26.54 -11.38
C VAL A 162 56.77 -26.90 -12.68
N GLN A 163 55.86 -27.90 -12.63
CA GLN A 163 54.82 -28.06 -13.66
C GLN A 163 53.67 -27.11 -13.34
N ALA A 164 53.51 -26.08 -14.18
CA ALA A 164 52.43 -25.11 -14.06
C ALA A 164 51.06 -25.77 -14.28
N GLY A 165 50.35 -26.02 -13.19
CA GLY A 165 48.92 -26.38 -13.23
C GLY A 165 48.09 -25.22 -13.80
N ALA A 166 47.03 -25.56 -14.53
CA ALA A 166 46.20 -24.61 -15.26
C ALA A 166 45.66 -23.47 -14.38
N MET A 167 46.23 -22.27 -14.54
CA MET A 167 45.76 -21.04 -13.89
C MET A 167 44.61 -20.38 -14.67
N HIS A 168 43.60 -19.91 -13.94
CA HIS A 168 42.33 -19.39 -14.47
C HIS A 168 42.31 -17.85 -14.64
N ILE A 169 43.34 -17.15 -14.16
CA ILE A 169 43.48 -15.69 -14.31
C ILE A 169 44.44 -15.41 -15.46
N THR A 170 43.93 -14.73 -16.50
CA THR A 170 44.67 -14.40 -17.72
C THR A 170 45.87 -13.49 -17.45
N GLU A 171 45.78 -12.60 -16.47
CA GLU A 171 46.85 -11.64 -16.11
C GLU A 171 48.10 -12.34 -15.55
N LEU A 172 47.91 -13.43 -14.78
CA LEU A 172 49.02 -14.20 -14.22
C LEU A 172 49.74 -15.08 -15.26
N LYS A 173 49.06 -15.44 -16.36
CA LYS A 173 49.74 -16.06 -17.52
C LYS A 173 50.72 -15.10 -18.19
N GLY A 174 50.39 -13.81 -18.25
CA GLY A 174 51.28 -12.80 -18.83
C GLY A 174 52.61 -12.72 -18.10
N VAL A 175 52.56 -12.65 -16.77
CA VAL A 175 53.76 -12.53 -15.93
C VAL A 175 54.60 -13.82 -15.93
N ALA A 176 53.98 -14.99 -16.00
CA ALA A 176 54.72 -16.26 -16.11
C ALA A 176 55.45 -16.41 -17.45
N THR A 177 54.86 -15.92 -18.54
CA THR A 177 55.49 -15.95 -19.88
C THR A 177 56.66 -14.96 -19.95
N GLU A 178 56.42 -13.76 -19.39
CA GLU A 178 57.36 -12.82 -18.77
C GLU A 178 58.75 -13.35 -18.34
N ILE A 179 58.68 -14.09 -17.24
CA ILE A 179 59.83 -14.60 -16.49
C ILE A 179 60.49 -15.76 -17.23
N GLN A 180 59.72 -16.52 -18.02
CA GLN A 180 60.25 -17.63 -18.81
C GLN A 180 61.12 -17.14 -19.99
N HIS A 181 60.79 -16.01 -20.60
CA HIS A 181 61.62 -15.40 -21.65
C HIS A 181 62.89 -14.77 -21.09
N GLY A 182 62.81 -14.03 -19.97
CA GLY A 182 63.98 -13.39 -19.36
C GLY A 182 64.99 -14.34 -18.71
N ALA A 183 64.67 -15.63 -18.58
CA ALA A 183 65.59 -16.66 -18.08
C ALA A 183 66.37 -17.39 -19.20
N ASN A 184 66.02 -17.13 -20.48
CA ASN A 184 66.65 -17.72 -21.66
C ASN A 184 67.56 -16.74 -22.44
N ASP A 185 67.66 -15.48 -22.00
CA ASP A 185 68.66 -14.48 -22.42
C ASP A 185 69.77 -14.35 -21.37
#